data_AF-A0A193CAB7-F1
#
_entry.id   AF-A0A193CAB7-F1
#
_cell.length_a   1.000
_cell.length_b   1.000
_cell.length_c   1.000
_cell.angle_alpha   90.00
_cell.angle_beta   90.00
_cell.angle_gamma   90.00
#
_symmetry.space_group_name_H-M   'P 1'
#
loop_
_entity.id
_entity.type
_entity.pdbx_description
1 polymer ?
#
loop_
_entity_poly.entity_id
_entity_poly.type
_entity_poly.pdbx_seq_one_letter_code
_entity_poly.pdbx_strand_id
1 'polypeptide(L)'
;MVTWADVSRWKAEGIGQIGDHLAAQNRQVLGLQDEIEGAKPAGWAGEAADAAAENLRVRCQELEDLAARLSAAVKIIDDTEQAVRDLVRSVETTEDFAAKNGFRIDDSKVVETEEATGFLSSVLLQVEVEAILARADQIDTELNSVLKRILAGEIGDDGATTLAAAAAAGEDRIVDEQRHRELLGKYQVRTDGTTVWPSGLTGWLAERAGFTKEKITQAEAKLLDDLQMRKGLLGLKEFADIRQDALHVAEGKFEGKGLTDGHADAFRHAYWNAMMTQRYGEEWARDFATAHERNPSSHHVPVAMDLHNNEVGRSIARAHPDASPEELANLVEQAVKDGKMVVIDKNDTLVSSNESPPGETRETKNKPWPTDNPGRNDDHDPGDPSATPDQY
;
A
#
# COMPACT_ATOMS: atom_id res chain seq x y z
N MET A 1 -9.10 16.27 15.64
CA MET A 1 -8.28 16.09 16.84
C MET A 1 -9.19 15.70 17.97
N VAL A 2 -9.38 14.39 18.05
CA VAL A 2 -10.03 13.69 19.14
C VAL A 2 -9.21 13.88 20.43
N THR A 3 -9.87 14.12 21.56
CA THR A 3 -9.19 14.25 22.87
C THR A 3 -9.15 12.91 23.61
N TRP A 4 -8.27 12.76 24.61
CA TRP A 4 -8.26 11.56 25.46
C TRP A 4 -9.61 11.28 26.12
N ALA A 5 -10.29 12.35 26.56
CA ALA A 5 -11.62 12.26 27.15
C ALA A 5 -12.69 11.79 26.15
N ASP A 6 -12.53 12.09 24.86
CA ASP A 6 -13.41 11.59 23.81
C ASP A 6 -13.18 10.09 23.57
N VAL A 7 -11.93 9.67 23.36
CA VAL A 7 -11.58 8.25 23.09
C VAL A 7 -12.02 7.35 24.24
N SER A 8 -11.83 7.80 25.49
CA SER A 8 -12.20 7.04 26.68
C SER A 8 -13.71 6.79 26.81
N ARG A 9 -14.53 7.49 26.02
CA ARG A 9 -15.99 7.30 25.99
C ARG A 9 -16.47 6.48 24.80
N TRP A 10 -15.57 6.12 23.88
CA TRP A 10 -15.93 5.32 22.71
C TRP A 10 -16.39 3.92 23.14
N LYS A 11 -17.40 3.39 22.44
CA LYS A 11 -18.03 2.11 22.77
C LYS A 11 -18.12 1.23 21.54
N ALA A 12 -17.21 0.27 21.44
CA ALA A 12 -17.22 -0.73 20.37
C ALA A 12 -18.56 -1.47 20.27
N GLU A 13 -19.19 -1.79 21.42
CA GLU A 13 -20.47 -2.50 21.48
C GLU A 13 -21.61 -1.77 20.74
N GLY A 14 -21.63 -0.44 20.78
CA GLY A 14 -22.64 0.34 20.06
C GLY A 14 -22.43 0.31 18.54
N ILE A 15 -21.17 0.24 18.11
CA ILE A 15 -20.78 0.12 16.70
C ILE A 15 -21.18 -1.28 16.20
N GLY A 16 -20.90 -2.33 16.98
CA GLY A 16 -21.28 -3.70 16.64
C GLY A 16 -22.78 -3.89 16.47
N GLN A 17 -23.62 -3.24 17.29
CA GLN A 17 -25.08 -3.28 17.12
C GLN A 17 -25.54 -2.68 15.78
N ILE A 18 -24.85 -1.65 15.29
CA ILE A 18 -25.10 -1.07 13.97
C ILE A 18 -24.65 -2.04 12.89
N GLY A 19 -23.47 -2.66 13.04
CA GLY A 19 -22.96 -3.70 12.16
C GLY A 19 -23.92 -4.88 12.00
N ASP A 20 -24.42 -5.40 13.12
CA ASP A 20 -25.43 -6.48 13.16
C ASP A 20 -26.70 -6.12 12.38
N HIS A 21 -27.16 -4.87 12.54
CA HIS A 21 -28.34 -4.38 11.83
C HIS A 21 -28.10 -4.29 10.32
N LEU A 22 -26.98 -3.70 9.90
CA LEU A 22 -26.59 -3.61 8.49
C LEU A 22 -26.41 -5.00 7.88
N ALA A 23 -25.78 -5.93 8.59
CA ALA A 23 -25.60 -7.30 8.15
C ALA A 23 -26.95 -8.02 7.98
N ALA A 24 -27.92 -7.75 8.85
CA ALA A 24 -29.29 -8.27 8.68
C ALA A 24 -29.98 -7.70 7.44
N GLN A 25 -29.82 -6.40 7.14
CA GLN A 25 -30.35 -5.80 5.91
C GLN A 25 -29.67 -6.38 4.66
N ASN A 26 -28.34 -6.53 4.70
CA ASN A 26 -27.59 -7.11 3.58
C ASN A 26 -28.07 -8.54 3.27
N ARG A 27 -28.26 -9.37 4.30
CA ARG A 27 -28.83 -10.73 4.13
C ARG A 27 -30.22 -10.74 3.50
N GLN A 28 -31.06 -9.73 3.76
CA GLN A 28 -32.37 -9.62 3.11
C GLN A 28 -32.23 -9.35 1.61
N VAL A 29 -31.32 -8.44 1.23
CA VAL A 29 -31.04 -8.14 -0.19
C VAL A 29 -30.49 -9.38 -0.87
N LEU A 30 -29.46 -10.01 -0.31
CA LEU A 30 -28.85 -11.24 -0.88
C LEU A 30 -29.87 -12.38 -1.04
N GLY A 31 -30.85 -12.48 -0.13
CA GLY A 31 -31.92 -13.47 -0.20
C GLY A 31 -32.86 -13.33 -1.40
N LEU A 32 -32.86 -12.18 -2.10
CA LEU A 32 -33.72 -11.93 -3.25
C LEU A 32 -33.23 -12.63 -4.54
N GLN A 33 -32.04 -13.25 -4.53
CA GLN A 33 -31.43 -13.84 -5.73
C GLN A 33 -32.36 -14.86 -6.41
N ASP A 34 -32.92 -15.81 -5.67
CA ASP A 34 -33.81 -16.85 -6.21
C ASP A 34 -35.10 -16.26 -6.81
N GLU A 35 -35.61 -15.19 -6.20
CA GLU A 35 -36.84 -14.52 -6.62
C GLU A 35 -36.63 -13.73 -7.91
N ILE A 36 -35.46 -13.12 -8.07
CA ILE A 36 -35.02 -12.45 -9.29
C ILE A 36 -34.85 -13.47 -10.43
N GLU A 37 -34.14 -14.57 -10.19
CA GLU A 37 -33.92 -15.62 -11.19
C GLU A 37 -35.24 -16.29 -11.62
N GLY A 38 -36.17 -16.44 -10.68
CA GLY A 38 -37.50 -17.00 -10.91
C GLY A 38 -38.51 -16.02 -11.53
N ALA A 39 -38.17 -14.74 -11.71
CA ALA A 39 -39.13 -13.71 -12.09
C ALA A 39 -39.66 -13.83 -13.54
N LYS A 40 -38.99 -14.62 -14.41
CA LYS A 40 -39.35 -14.73 -15.83
C LYS A 40 -40.42 -15.83 -16.07
N PRO A 41 -41.64 -15.47 -16.53
CA PRO A 41 -42.66 -16.46 -16.87
C PRO A 41 -42.25 -17.33 -18.07
N ALA A 42 -42.41 -18.65 -17.94
CA ALA A 42 -42.12 -19.58 -19.02
C ALA A 42 -43.04 -19.36 -20.24
N GLY A 43 -42.44 -19.28 -21.43
CA GLY A 43 -43.18 -19.16 -22.69
C GLY A 43 -43.74 -17.76 -23.01
N TRP A 44 -43.47 -16.75 -22.18
CA TRP A 44 -43.83 -15.36 -22.51
C TRP A 44 -42.79 -14.73 -23.45
N ALA A 45 -43.24 -14.22 -24.60
CA ALA A 45 -42.38 -13.65 -25.64
C ALA A 45 -43.07 -12.48 -26.37
N GLY A 46 -42.28 -11.68 -27.09
CA GLY A 46 -42.72 -10.49 -27.83
C GLY A 46 -42.27 -9.19 -27.17
N GLU A 47 -42.59 -8.05 -27.79
CA GLU A 47 -42.06 -6.73 -27.39
C GLU A 47 -42.32 -6.38 -25.91
N ALA A 48 -43.48 -6.77 -25.37
CA ALA A 48 -43.79 -6.55 -23.96
C ALA A 48 -42.92 -7.41 -23.01
N ALA A 49 -42.59 -8.63 -23.41
CA ALA A 49 -41.70 -9.50 -22.65
C ALA A 49 -40.26 -8.97 -22.68
N ASP A 50 -39.80 -8.46 -23.82
CA ASP A 50 -38.47 -7.86 -23.96
C ASP A 50 -38.36 -6.57 -23.11
N ALA A 51 -39.38 -5.71 -23.15
CA ALA A 51 -39.43 -4.51 -22.32
C ALA A 51 -39.45 -4.85 -20.81
N ALA A 52 -40.17 -5.89 -20.40
CA ALA A 52 -40.17 -6.34 -19.01
C ALA A 52 -38.81 -6.93 -18.59
N ALA A 53 -38.16 -7.69 -19.46
CA ALA A 53 -36.83 -8.24 -19.21
C ALA A 53 -35.77 -7.13 -19.04
N GLU A 54 -35.84 -6.07 -19.85
CA GLU A 54 -34.94 -4.93 -19.70
C GLU A 54 -35.20 -4.16 -18.41
N ASN A 55 -36.46 -3.95 -18.04
CA ASN A 55 -36.80 -3.34 -16.74
C ASN A 55 -36.31 -4.19 -15.56
N LEU A 56 -36.45 -5.52 -15.64
CA LEU A 56 -35.93 -6.44 -14.63
C LEU A 56 -34.40 -6.31 -14.53
N ARG A 57 -33.68 -6.31 -15.66
CA ARG A 57 -32.23 -6.13 -15.69
C ARG A 57 -31.77 -4.85 -15.00
N VAL A 58 -32.46 -3.73 -15.24
CA VAL A 58 -32.18 -2.46 -14.54
C VAL A 58 -32.40 -2.58 -13.03
N ARG A 59 -33.47 -3.26 -12.59
CA ARG A 59 -33.72 -3.48 -11.15
C ARG A 59 -32.71 -4.43 -10.52
N CYS A 60 -32.24 -5.45 -11.24
CA CYS A 60 -31.16 -6.32 -10.78
C CYS A 60 -29.90 -5.51 -10.52
N GLN A 61 -29.49 -4.67 -11.48
CA GLN A 61 -28.32 -3.79 -11.32
C GLN A 61 -28.44 -2.88 -10.10
N GLU A 62 -29.62 -2.27 -9.88
CA GLU A 62 -29.85 -1.44 -8.70
C GLU A 62 -29.73 -2.23 -7.38
N LEU A 63 -30.11 -3.51 -7.37
CA LEU A 63 -29.96 -4.40 -6.22
C LEU A 63 -28.52 -4.89 -6.03
N GLU A 64 -27.79 -5.15 -7.12
CA GLU A 64 -26.36 -5.48 -7.12
C GLU A 64 -25.56 -4.31 -6.53
N ASP A 65 -25.79 -3.08 -7.01
CA ASP A 65 -25.18 -1.86 -6.46
C ASP A 65 -25.54 -1.64 -4.98
N LEU A 66 -26.76 -1.99 -4.57
CA LEU A 66 -27.18 -1.92 -3.17
C LEU A 66 -26.48 -2.98 -2.32
N ALA A 67 -26.36 -4.21 -2.81
CA ALA A 67 -25.67 -5.30 -2.13
C ALA A 67 -24.18 -4.97 -1.92
N ALA A 68 -23.50 -4.42 -2.94
CA ALA A 68 -22.13 -3.96 -2.84
C ALA A 68 -21.95 -2.89 -1.73
N ARG A 69 -22.78 -1.85 -1.76
CA ARG A 69 -22.72 -0.75 -0.77
C ARG A 69 -23.06 -1.21 0.65
N LEU A 70 -24.04 -2.10 0.82
CA LEU A 70 -24.39 -2.65 2.13
C LEU A 70 -23.27 -3.54 2.67
N SER A 71 -22.66 -4.37 1.82
CA SER A 71 -21.53 -5.21 2.23
C SER A 71 -20.31 -4.38 2.62
N ALA A 72 -19.98 -3.36 1.83
CA ALA A 72 -18.94 -2.38 2.17
C ALA A 72 -19.22 -1.67 3.51
N ALA A 73 -20.48 -1.29 3.76
CA ALA A 73 -20.88 -0.66 5.02
C ALA A 73 -20.76 -1.62 6.21
N VAL A 74 -21.13 -2.89 6.04
CA VAL A 74 -20.93 -3.93 7.07
C VAL A 74 -19.44 -4.07 7.39
N LYS A 75 -18.61 -4.21 6.36
CA LYS A 75 -17.16 -4.40 6.51
C LYS A 75 -16.49 -3.26 7.28
N ILE A 76 -16.69 -2.01 6.87
CA ILE A 76 -16.06 -0.87 7.55
C ILE A 76 -16.54 -0.69 8.98
N ILE A 77 -17.80 -1.02 9.28
CA ILE A 77 -18.36 -0.92 10.64
C ILE A 77 -17.76 -2.03 11.53
N ASP A 78 -17.62 -3.25 11.03
CA ASP A 78 -16.97 -4.36 11.74
C ASP A 78 -15.49 -4.07 12.04
N ASP A 79 -14.75 -3.59 11.03
CA ASP A 79 -13.34 -3.18 11.20
C ASP A 79 -13.21 -2.03 12.21
N THR A 80 -14.13 -1.07 12.16
CA THR A 80 -14.14 0.05 13.11
C THR A 80 -14.48 -0.42 14.52
N GLU A 81 -15.41 -1.36 14.68
CA GLU A 81 -15.71 -1.96 15.99
C GLU A 81 -14.44 -2.56 16.59
N GLN A 82 -13.74 -3.40 15.82
CA GLN A 82 -12.53 -4.08 16.28
C GLN A 82 -11.41 -3.08 16.59
N ALA A 83 -11.20 -2.08 15.74
CA ALA A 83 -10.20 -1.03 15.94
C ALA A 83 -10.49 -0.19 17.20
N VAL A 84 -11.75 0.19 17.43
CA VAL A 84 -12.18 0.92 18.64
C VAL A 84 -12.03 0.05 19.88
N ARG A 85 -12.37 -1.25 19.80
CA ARG A 85 -12.22 -2.19 20.92
C ARG A 85 -10.77 -2.30 21.36
N ASP A 86 -9.84 -2.40 20.42
CA ASP A 86 -8.41 -2.48 20.73
C ASP A 86 -7.85 -1.14 21.22
N LEU A 87 -8.29 -0.02 20.64
CA LEU A 87 -7.91 1.32 21.10
C LEU A 87 -8.35 1.58 22.54
N VAL A 88 -9.59 1.22 22.91
CA VAL A 88 -10.10 1.38 24.28
C VAL A 88 -9.29 0.55 25.27
N ARG A 89 -8.91 -0.69 24.92
CA ARG A 89 -8.01 -1.50 25.76
C ARG A 89 -6.62 -0.85 25.93
N SER A 90 -6.08 -0.23 24.87
CA SER A 90 -4.84 0.53 24.96
C SER A 90 -4.97 1.75 25.87
N VAL A 91 -6.09 2.48 25.79
CA VAL A 91 -6.40 3.59 26.69
C VAL A 91 -6.44 3.10 28.15
N GLU A 92 -7.21 2.05 28.44
CA GLU A 92 -7.32 1.47 29.79
C GLU A 92 -5.94 1.04 30.35
N THR A 93 -5.13 0.38 29.52
CA THR A 93 -3.77 -0.06 29.91
C THR A 93 -2.85 1.13 30.20
N THR A 94 -2.95 2.19 29.38
CA THR A 94 -2.13 3.40 29.51
C THR A 94 -2.55 4.24 30.72
N GLU A 95 -3.85 4.33 31.00
CA GLU A 95 -4.37 4.97 32.23
C GLU A 95 -3.93 4.21 33.49
N ASP A 96 -4.01 2.88 33.46
CA ASP A 96 -3.52 2.02 34.54
C ASP A 96 -2.02 2.22 34.81
N PHE A 97 -1.22 2.33 33.75
CA PHE A 97 0.21 2.61 33.86
C PHE A 97 0.47 4.01 34.42
N ALA A 98 -0.25 5.02 33.92
CA ALA A 98 -0.15 6.39 34.40
C ALA A 98 -0.44 6.46 35.91
N ALA A 99 -1.57 5.90 36.34
CA ALA A 99 -1.98 5.88 37.74
C ALA A 99 -0.96 5.18 38.65
N LYS A 100 -0.42 4.04 38.25
CA LYS A 100 0.60 3.29 39.03
C LYS A 100 1.92 4.02 39.20
N ASN A 101 2.24 4.95 38.31
CA ASN A 101 3.52 5.69 38.32
C ASN A 101 3.36 7.17 38.72
N GLY A 102 2.19 7.55 39.25
CA GLY A 102 1.94 8.91 39.71
C GLY A 102 1.77 9.93 38.58
N PHE A 103 1.26 9.52 37.42
CA PHE A 103 0.91 10.40 36.31
C PHE A 103 -0.60 10.42 36.08
N ARG A 104 -1.11 11.53 35.55
CA ARG A 104 -2.48 11.67 35.03
C ARG A 104 -2.41 12.11 33.57
N ILE A 105 -3.35 11.67 32.75
CA ILE A 105 -3.48 12.13 31.37
C ILE A 105 -4.56 13.21 31.33
N ASP A 106 -4.26 14.35 30.70
CA ASP A 106 -5.14 15.50 30.54
C ASP A 106 -5.17 15.92 29.07
N ASP A 107 -6.27 15.58 28.40
CA ASP A 107 -6.51 15.73 26.96
C ASP A 107 -5.47 15.11 26.03
N SER A 108 -4.28 15.68 25.93
CA SER A 108 -3.16 15.16 25.11
C SER A 108 -1.83 15.18 25.85
N LYS A 109 -1.85 15.51 27.14
CA LYS A 109 -0.64 15.72 27.93
C LYS A 109 -0.60 14.81 29.14
N VAL A 110 0.58 14.27 29.38
CA VAL A 110 0.92 13.63 30.64
C VAL A 110 1.24 14.71 31.68
N VAL A 111 0.58 14.63 32.83
CA VAL A 111 0.71 15.55 33.96
C VAL A 111 1.23 14.77 35.16
N GLU A 112 2.32 15.25 35.77
CA GLU A 112 2.88 14.67 36.98
C GLU A 112 1.99 14.94 38.20
N THR A 113 1.83 13.94 39.06
CA THR A 113 1.25 14.10 40.41
C THR A 113 2.35 14.15 41.47
N GLU A 114 2.00 14.41 42.73
CA GLU A 114 2.97 14.44 43.84
C GLU A 114 3.73 13.12 44.04
N GLU A 115 3.18 12.00 43.53
CA GLU A 115 3.75 10.66 43.62
C GLU A 115 4.52 10.24 42.35
N ALA A 116 4.71 11.14 41.38
CA ALA A 116 5.33 10.84 40.09
C ALA A 116 6.77 10.32 40.25
N THR A 117 7.09 9.22 39.57
CA THR A 117 8.45 8.67 39.56
C THR A 117 8.99 8.48 38.15
N GLY A 118 10.09 9.18 37.83
CA GLY A 118 10.94 8.90 36.67
C GLY A 118 10.61 9.69 35.40
N PHE A 119 11.50 10.62 35.02
CA PHE A 119 11.40 11.43 33.80
C PHE A 119 11.25 10.60 32.52
N LEU A 120 12.01 9.50 32.38
CA LEU A 120 11.94 8.63 31.20
C LEU A 120 10.56 7.98 31.03
N SER A 121 9.89 7.63 32.13
CA SER A 121 8.54 7.06 32.12
C SER A 121 7.50 8.08 31.63
N SER A 122 7.63 9.35 32.03
CA SER A 122 6.76 10.42 31.54
C SER A 122 6.92 10.66 30.04
N VAL A 123 8.15 10.62 29.53
CA VAL A 123 8.42 10.82 28.09
C VAL A 123 7.86 9.67 27.26
N LEU A 124 8.07 8.42 27.69
CA LEU A 124 7.52 7.24 27.00
C LEU A 124 5.99 7.24 27.03
N LEU A 125 5.39 7.60 28.16
CA LEU A 125 3.94 7.71 28.30
C LEU A 125 3.36 8.81 27.39
N GLN A 126 4.06 9.93 27.23
CA GLN A 126 3.62 11.00 26.32
C GLN A 126 3.61 10.52 24.86
N VAL A 127 4.63 9.77 24.44
CA VAL A 127 4.67 9.17 23.10
C VAL A 127 3.52 8.20 22.89
N GLU A 128 3.23 7.36 23.88
CA GLU A 128 2.10 6.41 23.81
C GLU A 128 0.75 7.14 23.72
N VAL A 129 0.57 8.22 24.50
CA VAL A 129 -0.64 9.06 24.43
C VAL A 129 -0.82 9.67 23.04
N GLU A 130 0.24 10.23 22.48
CA GLU A 130 0.22 10.80 21.11
C GLU A 130 -0.09 9.74 20.06
N ALA A 131 0.48 8.54 20.18
CA ALA A 131 0.20 7.42 19.28
C ALA A 131 -1.26 6.96 19.35
N ILE A 132 -1.84 6.86 20.56
CA ILE A 132 -3.25 6.51 20.77
C ILE A 132 -4.17 7.56 20.15
N LEU A 133 -3.91 8.85 20.36
CA LEU A 133 -4.72 9.92 19.79
C LEU A 133 -4.61 9.98 18.25
N ALA A 134 -3.42 9.76 17.70
CA ALA A 134 -3.24 9.65 16.26
C ALA A 134 -4.03 8.47 15.67
N ARG A 135 -4.00 7.31 16.34
CA ARG A 135 -4.80 6.13 15.95
C ARG A 135 -6.30 6.43 16.04
N ALA A 136 -6.74 7.18 17.06
CA ALA A 136 -8.13 7.60 17.19
C ALA A 136 -8.57 8.51 16.02
N ASP A 137 -7.80 9.55 15.71
CA ASP A 137 -8.07 10.45 14.58
C ASP A 137 -8.12 9.67 13.25
N GLN A 138 -7.26 8.65 13.09
CA GLN A 138 -7.26 7.79 11.91
C GLN A 138 -8.57 6.97 11.79
N ILE A 139 -8.98 6.30 12.87
CA ILE A 139 -10.22 5.50 12.90
C ILE A 139 -11.43 6.37 12.53
N ASP A 140 -11.56 7.56 13.12
CA ASP A 140 -12.67 8.48 12.84
C ASP A 140 -12.66 8.98 11.39
N THR A 141 -11.50 9.41 10.91
CA THR A 141 -11.34 9.93 9.54
C THR A 141 -11.64 8.85 8.50
N GLU A 142 -11.17 7.63 8.74
CA GLU A 142 -11.36 6.48 7.87
C GLU A 142 -12.84 6.09 7.77
N LEU A 143 -13.51 5.86 8.90
CA LEU A 143 -14.93 5.53 8.94
C LEU A 143 -15.75 6.62 8.21
N ASN A 144 -15.52 7.90 8.53
CA ASN A 144 -16.26 9.01 7.94
C ASN A 144 -16.04 9.12 6.42
N SER A 145 -14.80 8.90 5.95
CA SER A 145 -14.47 8.95 4.52
C SER A 145 -15.18 7.84 3.75
N VAL A 146 -15.11 6.60 4.23
CA VAL A 146 -15.73 5.45 3.58
C VAL A 146 -17.26 5.59 3.57
N LEU A 147 -17.88 5.98 4.70
CA LEU A 147 -19.33 6.19 4.76
C LEU A 147 -19.81 7.26 3.77
N LYS A 148 -19.08 8.36 3.61
CA LYS A 148 -19.41 9.40 2.62
C LYS A 148 -19.42 8.86 1.19
N ARG A 149 -18.46 8.00 0.85
CA ARG A 149 -18.33 7.41 -0.49
C ARG A 149 -19.41 6.36 -0.76
N ILE A 150 -19.74 5.55 0.24
CA ILE A 150 -20.91 4.65 0.19
C ILE A 150 -22.19 5.45 -0.07
N LEU A 151 -22.40 6.55 0.66
CA LEU A 151 -23.56 7.43 0.48
C LEU A 151 -23.57 8.18 -0.87
N ALA A 152 -22.39 8.48 -1.42
CA ALA A 152 -22.25 9.08 -2.75
C ALA A 152 -22.43 8.09 -3.90
N GLY A 153 -22.50 6.78 -3.62
CA GLY A 153 -22.60 5.74 -4.64
C GLY A 153 -21.28 5.47 -5.37
N GLU A 154 -20.14 5.78 -4.75
CA GLU A 154 -18.81 5.56 -5.34
C GLU A 154 -18.30 4.12 -5.15
N ILE A 155 -19.00 3.31 -4.36
CA ILE A 155 -18.74 1.88 -4.20
C ILE A 155 -19.77 1.14 -5.05
N GLY A 156 -19.30 0.45 -6.09
CA GLY A 156 -20.12 -0.30 -7.05
C GLY A 156 -19.92 -1.81 -6.93
N ASP A 157 -20.59 -2.54 -7.81
CA ASP A 157 -20.63 -4.00 -7.88
C ASP A 157 -19.51 -4.64 -8.72
N ASP A 158 -18.65 -3.82 -9.31
CA ASP A 158 -17.57 -4.20 -10.25
C ASP A 158 -18.04 -5.09 -11.42
N GLY A 159 -19.26 -4.85 -11.93
CA GLY A 159 -19.82 -5.61 -13.04
C GLY A 159 -20.25 -7.03 -12.66
N ALA A 160 -20.51 -7.26 -11.38
CA ALA A 160 -21.13 -8.50 -10.90
C ALA A 160 -22.46 -8.79 -11.62
N THR A 161 -22.83 -10.07 -11.65
CA THR A 161 -24.09 -10.55 -12.25
C THR A 161 -24.95 -11.34 -11.27
N THR A 162 -24.56 -11.31 -9.99
CA THR A 162 -25.29 -11.89 -8.88
C THR A 162 -25.13 -10.99 -7.67
N LEU A 163 -26.13 -10.98 -6.78
CA LEU A 163 -26.09 -10.18 -5.56
C LEU A 163 -24.93 -10.58 -4.64
N ALA A 164 -24.59 -11.87 -4.60
CA ALA A 164 -23.48 -12.37 -3.81
C ALA A 164 -22.11 -11.89 -4.33
N ALA A 165 -21.91 -11.91 -5.66
CA ALA A 165 -20.68 -11.37 -6.26
C ALA A 165 -20.57 -9.86 -6.06
N ALA A 166 -21.70 -9.13 -6.18
CA ALA A 166 -21.72 -7.69 -5.93
C ALA A 166 -21.37 -7.35 -4.48
N ALA A 167 -21.92 -8.09 -3.51
CA ALA A 167 -21.57 -7.93 -2.10
C ALA A 167 -20.09 -8.23 -1.82
N ALA A 168 -19.51 -9.25 -2.47
CA ALA A 168 -18.08 -9.55 -2.35
C ALA A 168 -17.23 -8.38 -2.90
N ALA A 169 -17.56 -7.86 -4.08
CA ALA A 169 -16.85 -6.72 -4.68
C ALA A 169 -16.87 -5.47 -3.77
N GLY A 170 -18.00 -5.21 -3.10
CA GLY A 170 -18.10 -4.13 -2.13
C GLY A 170 -17.22 -4.33 -0.89
N GLU A 171 -17.12 -5.56 -0.38
CA GLU A 171 -16.25 -5.89 0.76
C GLU A 171 -14.77 -5.80 0.38
N ASP A 172 -14.38 -6.41 -0.75
CA ASP A 172 -13.02 -6.40 -1.28
C ASP A 172 -12.53 -4.97 -1.48
N ARG A 173 -13.40 -4.07 -1.96
CA ARG A 173 -13.05 -2.65 -2.11
C ARG A 173 -12.64 -1.99 -0.79
N ILE A 174 -13.27 -2.34 0.33
CA ILE A 174 -12.89 -1.80 1.65
C ILE A 174 -11.55 -2.38 2.10
N VAL A 175 -11.34 -3.68 1.90
CA VAL A 175 -10.08 -4.35 2.21
C VAL A 175 -8.91 -3.73 1.44
N ASP A 176 -9.08 -3.49 0.15
CA ASP A 176 -8.07 -2.88 -0.71
C ASP A 176 -7.74 -1.44 -0.30
N GLU A 177 -8.74 -0.66 0.09
CA GLU A 177 -8.53 0.71 0.56
C GLU A 177 -7.80 0.77 1.89
N GLN A 178 -8.11 -0.16 2.80
CA GLN A 178 -7.38 -0.29 4.06
C GLN A 178 -5.92 -0.67 3.78
N ARG A 179 -5.69 -1.70 2.96
CA ARG A 179 -4.34 -2.12 2.57
C ARG A 179 -3.57 -0.98 1.91
N HIS A 180 -4.21 -0.25 1.00
CA HIS A 180 -3.61 0.92 0.35
C HIS A 180 -3.16 1.97 1.37
N ARG A 181 -4.00 2.30 2.37
CA ARG A 181 -3.61 3.23 3.45
C ARG A 181 -2.45 2.69 4.28
N GLU A 182 -2.47 1.42 4.66
CA GLU A 182 -1.39 0.80 5.44
C GLU A 182 -0.06 0.80 4.67
N LEU A 183 -0.10 0.49 3.37
CA LEU A 183 1.06 0.55 2.50
C LEU A 183 1.57 1.99 2.36
N LEU A 184 0.70 2.97 2.16
CA LEU A 184 1.09 4.38 2.13
C LEU A 184 1.63 4.87 3.48
N GLY A 185 1.14 4.36 4.62
CA GLY A 185 1.69 4.72 5.93
C GLY A 185 3.07 4.12 6.18
N LYS A 186 3.29 2.88 5.72
CA LYS A 186 4.53 2.14 5.96
C LYS A 186 5.64 2.48 4.95
N TYR A 187 5.29 2.66 3.68
CA TYR A 187 6.22 2.76 2.57
C TYR A 187 6.23 4.17 1.98
N GLN A 188 6.78 5.12 2.74
CA GLN A 188 7.06 6.46 2.25
C GLN A 188 8.46 6.89 2.64
N VAL A 189 9.02 7.79 1.83
CA VAL A 189 10.36 8.32 2.05
C VAL A 189 10.45 9.77 1.59
N ARG A 190 11.06 10.59 2.43
CA ARG A 190 11.29 12.01 2.14
C ARG A 190 12.11 12.19 0.88
N THR A 191 11.70 13.13 0.02
CA THR A 191 12.45 13.41 -1.21
C THR A 191 13.90 13.84 -0.96
N ASP A 192 14.73 13.66 -1.98
CA ASP A 192 16.13 14.09 -2.00
C ASP A 192 16.38 15.07 -3.17
N GLY A 193 17.41 15.89 -3.02
CA GLY A 193 17.90 16.69 -4.14
C GLY A 193 18.36 15.79 -5.28
N THR A 194 18.28 16.27 -6.51
CA THR A 194 18.79 15.54 -7.68
C THR A 194 20.11 16.12 -8.18
N THR A 195 20.97 15.27 -8.73
CA THR A 195 22.20 15.65 -9.41
C THR A 195 22.34 14.90 -10.74
N VAL A 196 23.21 15.38 -11.62
CA VAL A 196 23.57 14.66 -12.85
C VAL A 196 24.78 13.78 -12.55
N TRP A 197 24.66 12.48 -12.78
CA TRP A 197 25.72 11.51 -12.53
C TRP A 197 26.03 10.70 -13.80
N PRO A 198 27.30 10.32 -14.03
CA PRO A 198 28.49 10.77 -13.31
C PRO A 198 28.84 12.23 -13.65
N SER A 199 29.41 12.97 -12.68
CA SER A 199 29.78 14.39 -12.83
C SER A 199 31.31 14.60 -12.81
N GLY A 200 31.79 15.80 -13.16
CA GLY A 200 33.23 16.11 -13.09
C GLY A 200 34.10 15.26 -14.02
N LEU A 201 35.29 14.85 -13.54
CA LEU A 201 36.27 14.08 -14.32
C LEU A 201 35.78 12.66 -14.65
N THR A 202 35.02 12.03 -13.76
CA THR A 202 34.37 10.73 -14.00
C THR A 202 33.24 10.87 -15.02
N GLY A 203 32.44 11.93 -14.95
CA GLY A 203 31.46 12.28 -15.98
C GLY A 203 32.06 12.51 -17.37
N TRP A 204 33.23 13.16 -17.43
CA TRP A 204 33.98 13.37 -18.67
C TRP A 204 34.54 12.06 -19.27
N LEU A 205 35.04 11.15 -18.43
CA LEU A 205 35.49 9.82 -18.85
C LEU A 205 34.32 8.93 -19.31
N ALA A 206 33.18 9.01 -18.63
CA ALA A 206 31.95 8.27 -18.93
C ALA A 206 31.39 8.61 -20.32
N GLU A 207 31.27 9.91 -20.66
CA GLU A 207 30.84 10.36 -21.99
C GLU A 207 31.74 9.81 -23.11
N ARG A 208 33.04 9.77 -22.87
CA ARG A 208 34.04 9.26 -23.82
C ARG A 208 34.02 7.72 -23.95
N ALA A 209 33.51 7.03 -22.93
CA ALA A 209 33.29 5.59 -22.91
C ALA A 209 31.87 5.18 -23.36
N GLY A 210 31.02 6.14 -23.77
CA GLY A 210 29.67 5.89 -24.26
C GLY A 210 28.59 5.77 -23.18
N PHE A 211 28.89 6.12 -21.92
CA PHE A 211 27.91 6.18 -20.84
C PHE A 211 27.11 7.48 -20.89
N THR A 212 25.79 7.37 -20.78
CA THR A 212 24.87 8.51 -20.72
C THR A 212 24.82 9.09 -19.32
N LYS A 213 24.86 10.43 -19.24
CA LYS A 213 24.59 11.14 -17.99
C LYS A 213 23.11 11.02 -17.63
N GLU A 214 22.83 10.61 -16.41
CA GLU A 214 21.47 10.45 -15.87
C GLU A 214 21.24 11.42 -14.72
N LYS A 215 19.99 11.89 -14.59
CA LYS A 215 19.56 12.69 -13.43
C LYS A 215 19.09 11.72 -12.34
N ILE A 216 19.85 11.63 -11.26
CA ILE A 216 19.59 10.73 -10.13
C ILE A 216 19.52 11.52 -8.82
N THR A 217 19.11 10.90 -7.72
CA THR A 217 19.17 11.53 -6.39
C THR A 217 20.60 11.72 -5.91
N GLN A 218 20.81 12.65 -4.98
CA GLN A 218 22.13 12.89 -4.39
C GLN A 218 22.59 11.68 -3.56
N ALA A 219 21.67 11.02 -2.86
CA ALA A 219 21.93 9.79 -2.12
C ALA A 219 22.35 8.64 -3.04
N GLU A 220 21.68 8.45 -4.19
CA GLU A 220 22.12 7.46 -5.19
C GLU A 220 23.53 7.78 -5.71
N ALA A 221 23.81 9.04 -6.02
CA ALA A 221 25.13 9.47 -6.48
C ALA A 221 26.23 9.14 -5.46
N LYS A 222 25.99 9.38 -4.16
CA LYS A 222 26.93 9.03 -3.08
C LYS A 222 27.20 7.53 -3.03
N LEU A 223 26.17 6.70 -3.15
CA LEU A 223 26.30 5.24 -3.14
C LEU A 223 27.04 4.71 -4.37
N LEU A 224 26.80 5.28 -5.55
CA LEU A 224 27.53 4.92 -6.77
C LEU A 224 29.00 5.38 -6.70
N ASP A 225 29.28 6.55 -6.13
CA ASP A 225 30.64 7.03 -5.92
C ASP A 225 31.42 6.14 -4.94
N ASP A 226 30.79 5.69 -3.83
CA ASP A 226 31.38 4.72 -2.90
C ASP A 226 31.59 3.34 -3.54
N LEU A 227 30.62 2.86 -4.33
CA LEU A 227 30.75 1.62 -5.10
C LEU A 227 31.91 1.71 -6.09
N GLN A 228 32.06 2.83 -6.80
CA GLN A 228 33.19 3.08 -7.68
C GLN A 228 34.51 3.12 -6.91
N MET A 229 34.55 3.78 -5.76
CA MET A 229 35.76 3.89 -4.94
C MET A 229 36.24 2.52 -4.47
N ARG A 230 35.33 1.64 -4.07
CA ARG A 230 35.64 0.32 -3.49
C ARG A 230 35.82 -0.78 -4.52
N LYS A 231 34.94 -0.86 -5.52
CA LYS A 231 34.89 -1.94 -6.53
C LYS A 231 35.37 -1.49 -7.92
N GLY A 232 35.73 -0.22 -8.08
CA GLY A 232 36.20 0.32 -9.35
C GLY A 232 35.13 0.38 -10.43
N LEU A 233 35.55 0.61 -11.67
CA LEU A 233 34.66 0.67 -12.83
C LEU A 233 33.98 -0.67 -13.15
N LEU A 234 34.57 -1.80 -12.72
CA LEU A 234 33.96 -3.13 -12.87
C LEU A 234 32.73 -3.28 -11.99
N GLY A 235 32.76 -2.79 -10.75
CA GLY A 235 31.59 -2.80 -9.86
C GLY A 235 30.44 -1.93 -10.40
N LEU A 236 30.76 -0.77 -10.98
CA LEU A 236 29.76 0.08 -11.65
C LEU A 236 29.15 -0.59 -12.90
N LYS A 237 30.00 -1.23 -13.71
CA LYS A 237 29.53 -1.97 -14.89
C LYS A 237 28.59 -3.10 -14.48
N GLU A 238 28.96 -3.88 -13.47
CA GLU A 238 28.13 -4.96 -12.96
C GLU A 238 26.79 -4.46 -12.41
N PHE A 239 26.80 -3.36 -11.65
CA PHE A 239 25.58 -2.75 -11.15
C PHE A 239 24.65 -2.31 -12.31
N ALA A 240 25.22 -1.71 -13.36
CA ALA A 240 24.48 -1.33 -14.56
C ALA A 240 23.94 -2.55 -15.32
N ASP A 241 24.73 -3.63 -15.43
CA ASP A 241 24.33 -4.90 -16.04
C ASP A 241 23.16 -5.52 -15.24
N ILE A 242 23.21 -5.54 -13.90
CA ILE A 242 22.11 -6.01 -13.03
C ILE A 242 20.81 -5.23 -13.28
N ARG A 243 20.90 -3.89 -13.39
CA ARG A 243 19.73 -3.04 -13.70
C ARG A 243 19.15 -3.37 -15.08
N GLN A 244 20.02 -3.54 -16.07
CA GLN A 244 19.62 -3.86 -17.44
C GLN A 244 19.03 -5.28 -17.58
N ASP A 245 19.60 -6.25 -16.88
CA ASP A 245 19.11 -7.62 -16.84
C ASP A 245 17.73 -7.67 -16.20
N ALA A 246 17.50 -6.95 -15.11
CA ALA A 246 16.19 -6.90 -14.47
C ALA A 246 15.12 -6.30 -15.40
N LEU A 247 15.46 -5.23 -16.12
CA LEU A 247 14.59 -4.66 -17.17
C LEU A 247 14.28 -5.69 -18.26
N HIS A 248 15.32 -6.32 -18.81
CA HIS A 248 15.17 -7.26 -19.93
C HIS A 248 14.35 -8.50 -19.54
N VAL A 249 14.60 -9.07 -18.36
CA VAL A 249 13.84 -10.22 -17.85
C VAL A 249 12.39 -9.81 -17.62
N ALA A 250 12.13 -8.64 -17.03
CA ALA A 250 10.77 -8.15 -16.80
C ALA A 250 9.97 -7.95 -18.10
N GLU A 251 10.60 -7.44 -19.17
CA GLU A 251 9.98 -7.29 -20.49
C GLU A 251 9.48 -8.62 -21.07
N GLY A 252 10.16 -9.72 -20.76
CA GLY A 252 9.76 -11.07 -21.16
C GLY A 252 8.70 -11.73 -20.27
N LYS A 253 8.34 -11.13 -19.13
CA LYS A 253 7.33 -11.65 -18.20
C LYS A 253 5.97 -10.99 -18.44
N PHE A 254 4.90 -11.68 -18.05
CA PHE A 254 3.53 -11.17 -18.11
C PHE A 254 3.11 -10.61 -19.49
N GLU A 255 3.60 -11.23 -20.57
CA GLU A 255 3.34 -10.80 -21.96
C GLU A 255 3.79 -9.35 -22.25
N GLY A 256 4.72 -8.79 -21.46
CA GLY A 256 5.15 -7.40 -21.56
C GLY A 256 4.11 -6.38 -21.08
N LYS A 257 3.08 -6.84 -20.36
CA LYS A 257 2.03 -5.98 -19.79
C LYS A 257 2.44 -5.47 -18.41
N GLY A 258 2.02 -4.25 -18.07
CA GLY A 258 2.29 -3.66 -16.75
C GLY A 258 3.77 -3.32 -16.51
N LEU A 259 4.49 -2.85 -17.55
CA LEU A 259 5.89 -2.40 -17.44
C LEU A 259 6.09 -1.15 -16.56
N THR A 260 5.00 -0.47 -16.24
CA THR A 260 4.92 0.67 -15.31
C THR A 260 3.70 0.46 -14.46
N ASP A 261 3.85 0.55 -13.14
CA ASP A 261 2.81 0.44 -12.12
C ASP A 261 2.04 -0.89 -12.10
N GLY A 262 2.56 -1.93 -12.77
CA GLY A 262 1.89 -3.23 -12.93
C GLY A 262 2.80 -4.44 -12.64
N HIS A 263 2.40 -5.64 -13.07
CA HIS A 263 3.08 -6.89 -12.69
C HIS A 263 4.52 -6.99 -13.16
N ALA A 264 4.82 -6.60 -14.39
CA ALA A 264 6.20 -6.61 -14.90
C ALA A 264 7.07 -5.58 -14.16
N ASP A 265 6.48 -4.47 -13.73
CA ASP A 265 7.14 -3.47 -12.91
C ASP A 265 7.47 -3.99 -11.50
N ALA A 266 6.47 -4.54 -10.82
CA ALA A 266 6.63 -5.18 -9.52
C ALA A 266 7.70 -6.29 -9.54
N PHE A 267 7.68 -7.12 -10.59
CA PHE A 267 8.72 -8.11 -10.84
C PHE A 267 10.10 -7.46 -11.00
N ARG A 268 10.22 -6.42 -11.83
CA ARG A 268 11.49 -5.73 -12.08
C ARG A 268 12.10 -5.21 -10.79
N HIS A 269 11.32 -4.52 -9.97
CA HIS A 269 11.75 -3.93 -8.70
C HIS A 269 12.22 -5.00 -7.70
N ALA A 270 11.43 -6.06 -7.54
CA ALA A 270 11.76 -7.19 -6.67
C ALA A 270 13.01 -7.95 -7.17
N TYR A 271 13.10 -8.26 -8.46
CA TYR A 271 14.23 -9.00 -9.03
C TYR A 271 15.52 -8.17 -9.00
N TRP A 272 15.45 -6.87 -9.28
CA TRP A 272 16.57 -5.95 -9.13
C TRP A 272 17.09 -5.92 -7.69
N ASN A 273 16.19 -5.83 -6.69
CA ASN A 273 16.57 -5.87 -5.29
C ASN A 273 17.12 -7.23 -4.85
N ALA A 274 16.61 -8.33 -5.39
CA ALA A 274 17.14 -9.66 -5.11
C ALA A 274 18.59 -9.79 -5.61
N MET A 275 18.85 -9.38 -6.84
CA MET A 275 20.19 -9.40 -7.45
C MET A 275 21.17 -8.47 -6.72
N MET A 276 20.74 -7.25 -6.37
CA MET A 276 21.56 -6.33 -5.56
C MET A 276 21.86 -6.91 -4.18
N THR A 277 20.89 -7.59 -3.54
CA THR A 277 21.08 -8.20 -2.22
C THR A 277 22.10 -9.32 -2.25
N GLN A 278 22.02 -10.23 -3.23
CA GLN A 278 23.02 -11.28 -3.39
C GLN A 278 24.41 -10.71 -3.69
N ARG A 279 24.50 -9.57 -4.41
CA ARG A 279 25.78 -9.06 -4.88
C ARG A 279 26.48 -8.06 -3.96
N TYR A 280 25.71 -7.22 -3.28
CA TYR A 280 26.20 -6.10 -2.49
C TYR A 280 25.74 -6.13 -1.04
N GLY A 281 24.93 -7.12 -0.65
CA GLY A 281 24.35 -7.22 0.68
C GLY A 281 23.01 -6.52 0.79
N GLU A 282 22.18 -6.98 1.73
CA GLU A 282 20.82 -6.49 1.94
C GLU A 282 20.79 -5.01 2.32
N GLU A 283 21.68 -4.57 3.21
CA GLU A 283 21.70 -3.19 3.71
C GLU A 283 22.02 -2.20 2.58
N TRP A 284 23.00 -2.54 1.73
CA TRP A 284 23.36 -1.70 0.59
C TRP A 284 22.23 -1.66 -0.45
N ALA A 285 21.62 -2.81 -0.75
CA ALA A 285 20.47 -2.87 -1.65
C ALA A 285 19.29 -2.04 -1.14
N ARG A 286 19.01 -2.08 0.16
CA ARG A 286 17.97 -1.27 0.80
C ARG A 286 18.29 0.22 0.70
N ASP A 287 19.51 0.63 1.07
CA ASP A 287 19.90 2.04 1.05
C ASP A 287 19.86 2.60 -0.39
N PHE A 288 20.30 1.81 -1.39
CA PHE A 288 20.23 2.20 -2.80
C PHE A 288 18.80 2.32 -3.31
N ALA A 289 17.97 1.28 -3.11
CA ALA A 289 16.59 1.28 -3.54
C ALA A 289 15.81 2.42 -2.86
N THR A 290 16.04 2.65 -1.56
CA THR A 290 15.43 3.77 -0.84
C THR A 290 15.86 5.11 -1.46
N ALA A 291 17.16 5.29 -1.76
CA ALA A 291 17.64 6.50 -2.42
C ALA A 291 16.99 6.72 -3.79
N HIS A 292 16.78 5.66 -4.58
CA HIS A 292 16.08 5.71 -5.86
C HIS A 292 14.66 6.29 -5.73
N GLU A 293 13.90 5.82 -4.74
CA GLU A 293 12.52 6.26 -4.50
C GLU A 293 12.41 7.69 -3.93
N ARG A 294 13.52 8.31 -3.54
CA ARG A 294 13.57 9.71 -3.08
C ARG A 294 13.51 10.74 -4.21
N ASN A 295 13.37 10.32 -5.46
CA ASN A 295 13.21 11.25 -6.58
C ASN A 295 11.98 12.16 -6.36
N PRO A 296 12.15 13.50 -6.35
CA PRO A 296 11.08 14.44 -6.03
C PRO A 296 9.95 14.46 -7.08
N SER A 297 10.20 13.95 -8.28
CA SER A 297 9.20 13.86 -9.35
C SER A 297 8.33 12.61 -9.27
N SER A 298 8.67 11.63 -8.42
CA SER A 298 7.89 10.40 -8.24
C SER A 298 6.67 10.62 -7.33
N HIS A 299 5.51 10.13 -7.77
CA HIS A 299 4.28 10.18 -6.98
C HIS A 299 4.34 9.21 -5.80
N HIS A 300 3.70 9.56 -4.69
CA HIS A 300 3.77 8.78 -3.44
C HIS A 300 3.19 7.36 -3.57
N VAL A 301 2.17 7.16 -4.41
CA VAL A 301 1.55 5.83 -4.67
C VAL A 301 2.53 4.84 -5.32
N PRO A 302 3.15 5.13 -6.48
CA PRO A 302 4.16 4.23 -7.05
C PRO A 302 5.39 4.08 -6.14
N VAL A 303 5.81 5.12 -5.41
CA VAL A 303 6.89 5.00 -4.41
C VAL A 303 6.57 3.93 -3.35
N ALA A 304 5.33 3.89 -2.83
CA ALA A 304 4.94 2.87 -1.87
C ALA A 304 4.93 1.46 -2.46
N MET A 305 4.43 1.32 -3.69
CA MET A 305 4.47 0.06 -4.45
C MET A 305 5.91 -0.44 -4.60
N ASP A 306 6.80 0.43 -5.06
CA ASP A 306 8.19 0.09 -5.34
C ASP A 306 8.95 -0.25 -4.07
N LEU A 307 8.83 0.55 -3.00
CA LEU A 307 9.46 0.25 -1.70
C LEU A 307 9.03 -1.11 -1.14
N HIS A 308 7.75 -1.47 -1.23
CA HIS A 308 7.25 -2.77 -0.83
C HIS A 308 7.86 -3.90 -1.67
N ASN A 309 7.74 -3.81 -3.00
CA ASN A 309 8.25 -4.82 -3.91
C ASN A 309 9.77 -4.99 -3.80
N ASN A 310 10.50 -3.88 -3.59
CA ASN A 310 11.92 -3.87 -3.29
C ASN A 310 12.23 -4.70 -2.02
N GLU A 311 11.47 -4.52 -0.93
CA GLU A 311 11.62 -5.30 0.32
C GLU A 311 11.38 -6.80 0.13
N VAL A 312 10.35 -7.17 -0.64
CA VAL A 312 10.07 -8.58 -0.93
C VAL A 312 11.21 -9.19 -1.73
N GLY A 313 11.75 -8.48 -2.73
CA GLY A 313 12.94 -8.89 -3.49
C GLY A 313 14.15 -9.20 -2.61
N ARG A 314 14.50 -8.29 -1.68
CA ARG A 314 15.60 -8.52 -0.73
C ARG A 314 15.35 -9.73 0.16
N SER A 315 14.10 -9.91 0.61
CA SER A 315 13.71 -11.05 1.45
C SER A 315 13.82 -12.38 0.72
N ILE A 316 13.48 -12.44 -0.57
CA ILE A 316 13.66 -13.63 -1.42
C ILE A 316 15.15 -13.96 -1.53
N ALA A 317 16.01 -12.98 -1.85
CA ALA A 317 17.45 -13.21 -1.94
C ALA A 317 18.07 -13.70 -0.63
N ARG A 318 17.65 -13.15 0.52
CA ARG A 318 18.11 -13.61 1.84
C ARG A 318 17.70 -15.06 2.14
N ALA A 319 16.49 -15.46 1.74
CA ALA A 319 16.02 -16.84 1.91
C ALA A 319 16.72 -17.82 0.94
N HIS A 320 17.28 -17.31 -0.15
CA HIS A 320 17.88 -18.09 -1.23
C HIS A 320 19.24 -17.51 -1.67
N PRO A 321 20.25 -17.49 -0.77
CA PRO A 321 21.52 -16.81 -1.02
C PRO A 321 22.31 -17.41 -2.19
N ASP A 322 22.17 -18.71 -2.44
CA ASP A 322 22.90 -19.44 -3.49
C ASP A 322 22.07 -19.64 -4.77
N ALA A 323 20.86 -19.07 -4.86
CA ALA A 323 20.02 -19.20 -6.04
C ALA A 323 20.68 -18.52 -7.24
N SER A 324 20.66 -19.19 -8.39
CA SER A 324 21.05 -18.60 -9.67
C SER A 324 20.11 -17.45 -10.06
N PRO A 325 20.52 -16.55 -10.97
CA PRO A 325 19.64 -15.48 -11.47
C PRO A 325 18.32 -16.01 -12.03
N GLU A 326 18.34 -17.16 -12.73
CA GLU A 326 17.13 -17.79 -13.25
C GLU A 326 16.21 -18.31 -12.12
N GLU A 327 16.77 -18.94 -11.09
CA GLU A 327 16.01 -19.39 -9.93
C GLU A 327 15.41 -18.21 -9.16
N LEU A 328 16.17 -17.13 -8.94
CA LEU A 328 15.67 -15.90 -8.34
C LEU A 328 14.54 -15.29 -9.17
N ALA A 329 14.68 -15.22 -10.49
CA ALA A 329 13.63 -14.73 -11.38
C ALA A 329 12.35 -15.59 -11.23
N ASN A 330 12.48 -16.91 -11.18
CA ASN A 330 11.33 -17.80 -10.99
C ASN A 330 10.67 -17.63 -9.61
N LEU A 331 11.45 -17.43 -8.55
CA LEU A 331 10.95 -17.17 -7.20
C LEU A 331 10.20 -15.83 -7.12
N VAL A 332 10.73 -14.79 -7.76
CA VAL A 332 10.07 -13.47 -7.84
C VAL A 332 8.79 -13.57 -8.67
N GLU A 333 8.81 -14.27 -9.80
CA GLU A 333 7.60 -14.50 -10.61
C GLU A 333 6.52 -15.24 -9.81
N GLN A 334 6.93 -16.25 -9.03
CA GLN A 334 6.00 -16.96 -8.15
C GLN A 334 5.44 -16.04 -7.06
N ALA A 335 6.26 -15.16 -6.47
CA ALA A 335 5.80 -14.22 -5.48
C ALA A 335 4.79 -13.20 -6.04
N VAL A 336 4.94 -12.78 -7.30
CA VAL A 336 3.91 -12.00 -8.02
C VAL A 336 2.62 -12.80 -8.17
N LYS A 337 2.69 -14.07 -8.59
CA LYS A 337 1.50 -14.93 -8.75
C LYS A 337 0.80 -15.24 -7.43
N ASP A 338 1.56 -15.34 -6.34
CA ASP A 338 1.06 -15.60 -4.98
C ASP A 338 0.42 -14.36 -4.32
N GLY A 339 0.46 -13.19 -4.95
CA GLY A 339 -0.07 -11.95 -4.37
C GLY A 339 0.84 -11.31 -3.32
N LYS A 340 2.11 -11.72 -3.24
CA LYS A 340 3.09 -11.15 -2.29
C LYS A 340 3.63 -9.80 -2.75
N MET A 341 3.44 -9.45 -4.01
CA MET A 341 3.78 -8.13 -4.55
C MET A 341 2.55 -7.23 -4.53
N VAL A 342 2.77 -5.94 -4.67
CA VAL A 342 1.73 -4.94 -4.83
C VAL A 342 1.81 -4.35 -6.23
N VAL A 343 0.64 -4.09 -6.82
CA VAL A 343 0.47 -3.36 -8.09
C VAL A 343 -0.56 -2.24 -7.90
N ILE A 344 -0.67 -1.35 -8.88
CA ILE A 344 -1.65 -0.26 -8.84
C ILE A 344 -2.80 -0.58 -9.80
N ASP A 345 -4.02 -0.64 -9.28
CA ASP A 345 -5.23 -0.89 -10.07
C ASP A 345 -5.63 0.32 -10.93
N LYS A 346 -6.69 0.20 -11.73
CA LYS A 346 -7.23 1.30 -12.57
C LYS A 346 -7.74 2.49 -11.75
N ASN A 347 -8.02 2.29 -10.46
CA ASN A 347 -8.54 3.26 -9.52
C ASN A 347 -7.45 3.92 -8.68
N ASP A 348 -6.18 3.83 -9.10
CA ASP A 348 -5.03 4.40 -8.40
C ASP A 348 -4.82 3.80 -6.98
N THR A 349 -5.38 2.62 -6.71
CA THR A 349 -5.35 1.90 -5.42
C THR A 349 -4.26 0.81 -5.44
N LEU A 350 -3.58 0.62 -4.31
CA LEU A 350 -2.54 -0.41 -4.15
C LEU A 350 -3.20 -1.72 -3.76
N VAL A 351 -3.08 -2.74 -4.61
CA VAL A 351 -3.71 -4.05 -4.43
C VAL A 351 -2.67 -5.16 -4.54
N SER A 352 -2.98 -6.33 -3.99
CA SER A 352 -2.10 -7.50 -4.14
C SER A 352 -2.02 -7.90 -5.62
N SER A 353 -0.86 -8.36 -6.05
CA SER A 353 -0.57 -8.64 -7.46
C SER A 353 -1.41 -9.78 -8.07
N ASN A 354 -2.13 -10.54 -7.28
CA ASN A 354 -3.05 -11.59 -7.76
C ASN A 354 -4.52 -11.16 -7.80
N GLU A 355 -4.86 -9.95 -7.32
CA GLU A 355 -6.23 -9.41 -7.35
C GLU A 355 -6.52 -8.67 -8.67
N SER A 356 -5.48 -8.16 -9.34
CA SER A 356 -5.59 -7.59 -10.68
C SER A 356 -4.97 -8.51 -11.73
N PRO A 357 -5.66 -8.83 -12.85
CA PRO A 357 -5.04 -9.50 -13.97
C PRO A 357 -3.91 -8.67 -14.63
N PRO A 358 -2.87 -9.30 -15.21
CA PRO A 358 -1.86 -8.59 -15.97
C PRO A 358 -2.44 -7.81 -17.16
N GLY A 359 -2.13 -6.51 -17.21
CA GLY A 359 -2.66 -5.58 -18.21
C GLY A 359 -3.97 -4.91 -17.82
N GLU A 360 -4.52 -5.25 -16.65
CA GLU A 360 -5.67 -4.56 -16.05
C GLU A 360 -5.27 -3.62 -14.91
N THR A 361 -3.97 -3.35 -14.77
CA THR A 361 -3.40 -2.35 -13.85
C THR A 361 -3.47 -0.95 -14.46
N ARG A 362 -3.08 0.07 -13.68
CA ARG A 362 -3.04 1.47 -14.10
C ARG A 362 -2.27 1.67 -15.41
N GLU A 363 -2.86 2.40 -16.37
CA GLU A 363 -2.19 2.77 -17.62
C GLU A 363 -1.41 4.09 -17.51
N THR A 364 -0.29 4.07 -16.81
CA THR A 364 0.48 5.30 -16.49
C THR A 364 1.00 6.05 -17.70
N LYS A 365 1.24 5.36 -18.83
CA LYS A 365 1.60 6.00 -20.10
C LYS A 365 0.49 6.92 -20.64
N ASN A 366 -0.77 6.56 -20.41
CA ASN A 366 -1.93 7.31 -20.89
C ASN A 366 -2.43 8.32 -19.84
N LYS A 367 -2.23 8.02 -18.55
CA LYS A 367 -2.61 8.86 -17.40
C LYS A 367 -1.38 9.11 -16.52
N PRO A 368 -0.46 10.02 -16.88
CA PRO A 368 0.74 10.26 -16.08
C PRO A 368 0.40 10.77 -14.68
N TRP A 369 1.24 10.45 -13.70
CA TRP A 369 1.10 10.97 -12.34
C TRP A 369 1.44 12.47 -12.26
N PRO A 370 0.83 13.23 -11.33
CA PRO A 370 1.31 14.55 -10.94
C PRO A 370 2.75 14.47 -10.42
N THR A 371 3.55 15.51 -10.67
CA THR A 371 4.97 15.57 -10.28
C THR A 371 5.29 16.67 -9.25
N ASP A 372 4.28 17.41 -8.80
CA ASP A 372 4.39 18.47 -7.79
C ASP A 372 4.43 17.92 -6.36
N ASN A 373 3.84 16.74 -6.14
CA ASN A 373 3.99 15.87 -4.97
C ASN A 373 3.94 16.60 -3.60
N PRO A 374 2.88 17.36 -3.31
CA PRO A 374 2.73 18.04 -2.03
C PRO A 374 2.69 17.02 -0.88
N GLY A 375 3.49 17.23 0.17
CA GLY A 375 3.55 16.38 1.36
C GLY A 375 4.72 15.38 1.41
N ARG A 376 5.34 15.04 0.28
CA ARG A 376 6.49 14.11 0.27
C ARG A 376 7.75 14.63 0.98
N ASN A 377 7.79 15.90 1.32
CA ASN A 377 8.90 16.49 2.09
C ASN A 377 8.70 16.34 3.60
N ASP A 378 7.50 15.97 4.05
CA ASP A 378 7.16 15.78 5.45
C ASP A 378 7.25 14.30 5.89
N ASP A 379 7.51 13.39 4.95
CA ASP A 379 7.70 11.95 5.19
C ASP A 379 8.98 11.64 5.99
N HIS A 380 9.10 10.38 6.43
CA HIS A 380 10.25 9.87 7.15
C HIS A 380 11.56 10.09 6.37
N ASP A 381 12.53 10.72 7.03
CA ASP A 381 13.89 10.88 6.53
C ASP A 381 14.73 9.66 6.91
N PRO A 382 15.18 8.83 5.95
CA PRO A 382 16.01 7.67 6.24
C PRO A 382 17.44 8.06 6.67
N GLY A 383 17.80 9.35 6.60
CA GLY A 383 19.14 9.85 6.85
C GLY A 383 20.06 9.70 5.64
N ASP A 384 21.35 9.95 5.86
CA ASP A 384 22.38 9.70 4.84
C ASP A 384 22.62 8.18 4.71
N PRO A 385 22.75 7.65 3.47
CA PRO A 385 23.08 6.25 3.28
C PRO A 385 24.42 5.92 3.93
N SER A 386 24.47 4.80 4.64
CA SER A 386 25.64 4.41 5.45
C SER A 386 26.12 2.99 5.18
N ALA A 387 25.29 2.18 4.53
CA ALA A 387 25.66 0.83 4.14
C ALA A 387 26.77 0.84 3.08
N THR A 388 27.66 -0.14 3.17
CA THR A 388 28.76 -0.31 2.24
C THR A 388 28.60 -1.64 1.52
N PRO A 389 28.93 -1.74 0.22
CA PRO A 389 28.71 -2.96 -0.52
C PRO A 389 29.61 -4.09 0.02
N ASP A 390 29.05 -5.28 0.22
CA ASP A 390 29.76 -6.44 0.74
C ASP A 390 31.03 -6.75 -0.06
N GLN A 391 32.07 -7.20 0.66
CA GLN A 391 33.33 -7.61 0.07
C GLN A 391 33.19 -8.97 -0.61
N TYR A 392 33.96 -9.18 -1.68
CA TYR A 392 33.95 -10.39 -2.51
C TYR A 392 34.30 -11.67 -1.76
#